data_AF-A0A2K3L8J2-F1
#
_entry.id   AF-A0A2K3L8J2-F1
#
_cell.length_a   1.000
_cell.length_b   1.000
_cell.length_c   1.000
_cell.angle_alpha   90.00
_cell.angle_beta   90.00
_cell.angle_gamma   90.00
#
_symmetry.space_group_name_H-M   'P 1'
#
loop_
_entity.id
_entity.type
_entity.pdbx_description
1 polymer ?
#
loop_
_entity_poly.entity_id
_entity_poly.type
_entity_poly.pdbx_seq_one_letter_code
_entity_poly.pdbx_strand_id
1 'polypeptide(L)'
;VGIRLPTVEVRFENLSIEADSYVGSRALPTLPNVSLNMLESALRIFGISTAKKTKLTILKNVSGIIKPSRMTLLLGPPSSGKTTLLLALAGKLDTDLRVEGEISYNGYNLNEFVPRKTSAYISQNDVHLGVMTVKETLDFSARCQGVGTRYDLLSELARREKDAGIFPEAELDLFMKATAMEGTESSLITDYTLK
;
A
#
# COMPACT_ATOMS: atom_id res chain seq x y z
N VAL A 1 -5.03 27.21 13.65
CA VAL A 1 -6.01 27.22 12.53
C VAL A 1 -6.56 25.80 12.37
N GLY A 2 -7.87 25.57 12.52
CA GLY A 2 -8.47 24.22 12.56
C GLY A 2 -8.47 23.48 11.22
N ILE A 3 -7.30 23.03 10.75
CA ILE A 3 -7.17 22.19 9.56
C ILE A 3 -7.76 20.82 9.87
N ARG A 4 -8.87 20.47 9.21
CA ARG A 4 -9.37 19.10 9.19
C ARG A 4 -8.55 18.31 8.20
N LEU A 5 -7.76 17.38 8.69
CA LEU A 5 -7.03 16.44 7.83
C LEU A 5 -8.03 15.59 7.04
N PRO A 6 -7.74 15.28 5.77
CA PRO A 6 -8.59 14.40 4.99
C PRO A 6 -8.68 13.04 5.68
N THR A 7 -9.91 12.57 5.88
CA THR A 7 -10.18 11.25 6.43
C THR A 7 -10.49 10.27 5.32
N VAL A 8 -10.16 9.01 5.54
CA VAL A 8 -10.39 7.93 4.56
C VAL A 8 -11.28 6.88 5.21
N GLU A 9 -12.48 6.69 4.66
CA GLU A 9 -13.33 5.52 4.89
C GLU A 9 -13.07 4.51 3.77
N VAL A 10 -12.76 3.28 4.14
CA VAL A 10 -12.57 2.18 3.18
C VAL A 10 -13.78 1.26 3.26
N ARG A 11 -14.43 1.01 2.14
CA ARG A 11 -15.57 0.11 2.00
C ARG A 11 -15.23 -1.00 1.04
N PHE A 12 -15.63 -2.22 1.36
CA PHE A 12 -15.50 -3.37 0.48
C PHE A 12 -16.81 -4.15 0.49
N GLU A 13 -17.30 -4.51 -0.68
CA GLU A 13 -18.60 -5.15 -0.86
C GLU A 13 -18.48 -6.36 -1.77
N ASN A 14 -18.99 -7.49 -1.28
CA ASN A 14 -19.04 -8.77 -1.94
C ASN A 14 -17.68 -9.24 -2.47
N LEU A 15 -16.61 -8.90 -1.75
CA LEU A 15 -15.24 -9.15 -2.15
C LEU A 15 -14.95 -10.65 -2.15
N SER A 16 -14.63 -11.20 -3.32
CA SER A 16 -14.19 -12.58 -3.51
C SER A 16 -12.85 -12.58 -4.23
N ILE A 17 -11.90 -13.38 -3.75
CA ILE A 17 -10.55 -13.46 -4.32
C ILE A 17 -10.23 -14.92 -4.57
N GLU A 18 -9.89 -15.25 -5.80
CA GLU A 18 -9.56 -16.60 -6.24
C GLU A 18 -8.17 -16.67 -6.89
N ALA A 19 -7.50 -17.79 -6.69
CA ALA A 19 -6.24 -18.14 -7.34
C ALA A 19 -6.42 -19.37 -8.24
N ASP A 20 -5.85 -19.36 -9.44
CA ASP A 20 -5.72 -20.57 -10.25
C ASP A 20 -4.43 -21.31 -9.87
N SER A 21 -4.53 -22.51 -9.30
CA SER A 21 -3.38 -23.32 -8.91
C SER A 21 -3.28 -24.61 -9.72
N TYR A 22 -2.06 -25.02 -10.07
CA TYR A 22 -1.82 -26.33 -10.70
C TYR A 22 -1.97 -27.45 -9.67
N VAL A 23 -2.62 -28.55 -10.05
CA VAL A 23 -2.86 -29.68 -9.13
C VAL A 23 -1.70 -30.68 -9.16
N GLY A 24 -1.38 -31.29 -8.01
CA GLY A 24 -0.43 -32.39 -7.91
C GLY A 24 1.03 -31.96 -7.76
N SER A 25 1.97 -32.71 -8.35
CA SER A 25 3.42 -32.44 -8.27
C SER A 25 3.86 -31.11 -8.89
N ARG A 26 2.94 -30.41 -9.57
CA ARG A 26 3.14 -29.10 -10.21
C ARG A 26 2.58 -27.92 -9.42
N ALA A 27 2.01 -28.15 -8.23
CA ALA A 27 1.44 -27.10 -7.38
C ALA A 27 2.49 -26.09 -6.87
N LEU A 28 3.75 -26.52 -6.76
CA LEU A 28 4.85 -25.65 -6.37
C LEU A 28 5.65 -25.24 -7.62
N PRO A 29 5.93 -23.92 -7.80
CA PRO A 29 6.76 -23.44 -8.90
C PRO A 29 8.23 -23.78 -8.63
N THR A 30 8.64 -24.98 -8.98
CA THR A 30 10.05 -25.38 -9.02
C THR A 30 10.61 -25.08 -10.41
N LEU A 31 11.93 -24.81 -10.52
CA LEU A 31 12.60 -24.60 -11.80
C LEU A 31 12.22 -25.63 -12.88
N PRO A 32 12.24 -26.97 -12.62
CA PRO A 32 11.83 -27.95 -13.61
C PRO A 32 10.32 -27.88 -13.93
N ASN A 33 9.46 -27.60 -12.95
CA ASN A 33 8.02 -27.47 -13.17
C ASN A 33 7.69 -26.23 -14.03
N VAL A 34 8.43 -25.13 -13.87
CA VAL A 34 8.26 -23.92 -14.69
C VAL A 34 8.64 -24.21 -16.14
N SER A 35 9.79 -24.87 -16.37
CA SER A 35 10.22 -25.28 -17.72
C SER A 35 9.20 -26.20 -18.41
N LEU A 36 8.68 -27.18 -17.67
CA LEU A 36 7.63 -28.08 -18.18
C LEU A 36 6.32 -27.35 -18.47
N ASN A 37 5.91 -26.41 -17.61
CA ASN A 37 4.71 -25.61 -17.82
C ASN A 37 4.86 -24.66 -19.03
N MET A 38 6.06 -24.14 -19.30
CA MET A 38 6.34 -23.30 -20.46
C MET A 38 6.29 -24.11 -21.76
N LEU A 39 6.92 -25.30 -21.78
CA LEU A 39 6.85 -26.22 -22.91
C LEU A 39 5.41 -26.66 -23.18
N GLU A 40 4.66 -26.97 -22.13
CA GLU A 40 3.26 -27.32 -22.27
C GLU A 40 2.42 -26.16 -22.78
N SER A 41 2.68 -24.92 -22.33
CA SER A 41 1.99 -23.73 -22.83
C SER A 41 2.21 -23.54 -24.34
N ALA A 42 3.41 -23.87 -24.84
CA ALA A 42 3.70 -23.88 -26.28
C ALA A 42 2.98 -25.03 -27.00
N LEU A 43 2.96 -26.23 -26.43
CA LEU A 43 2.22 -27.39 -26.98
C LEU A 43 0.69 -27.17 -26.96
N ARG A 44 0.20 -26.33 -26.06
CA ARG A 44 -1.20 -25.93 -25.96
C ARG A 44 -1.68 -25.16 -27.19
N ILE A 45 -0.78 -24.39 -27.83
CA ILE A 45 -1.04 -23.72 -29.12
C ILE A 45 -1.34 -24.77 -30.21
N PHE A 46 -0.76 -25.96 -30.09
CA PHE A 46 -0.97 -27.09 -30.98
C PHE A 46 -2.09 -28.05 -30.50
N GLY A 47 -2.90 -27.65 -29.53
CA GLY A 47 -4.09 -28.39 -29.09
C GLY A 47 -3.85 -29.51 -28.07
N ILE A 48 -2.62 -29.65 -27.54
CA ILE A 48 -2.30 -30.66 -26.52
C ILE A 48 -2.23 -29.97 -25.14
N SER A 49 -3.20 -30.26 -24.27
CA SER A 49 -3.24 -29.76 -22.89
C SER A 49 -3.38 -30.93 -21.92
N THR A 50 -2.48 -31.02 -20.94
CA THR A 50 -2.40 -32.12 -19.96
C THR A 50 -2.50 -31.65 -18.50
N ALA A 51 -2.21 -30.38 -18.22
CA ALA A 51 -2.21 -29.78 -16.89
C ALA A 51 -3.62 -29.36 -16.47
N LYS A 52 -4.08 -29.93 -15.34
CA LYS A 52 -5.30 -29.50 -14.66
C LYS A 52 -4.98 -28.35 -13.71
N LYS A 53 -5.69 -27.23 -13.87
CA LYS A 53 -5.74 -26.12 -12.91
C LYS A 53 -7.01 -26.24 -12.07
N THR A 54 -6.90 -25.98 -10.78
CA THR A 54 -8.02 -25.88 -9.84
C THR A 54 -8.12 -24.45 -9.33
N LYS A 55 -9.36 -23.96 -9.20
CA LYS A 55 -9.66 -22.68 -8.57
C LYS A 55 -9.62 -22.84 -7.06
N LEU A 56 -8.81 -22.01 -6.40
CA LEU A 56 -8.74 -21.92 -4.96
C LEU A 56 -9.32 -20.56 -4.54
N THR A 57 -10.47 -20.60 -3.86
CA THR A 57 -11.09 -19.39 -3.30
C THR A 57 -10.40 -19.03 -1.99
N ILE A 58 -9.76 -17.86 -1.94
CA ILE A 58 -9.06 -17.35 -0.75
C ILE A 58 -10.02 -16.54 0.12
N LEU A 59 -10.76 -15.61 -0.50
CA LEU A 59 -11.83 -14.84 0.14
C LEU A 59 -13.15 -15.12 -0.58
N LYS A 60 -14.24 -15.24 0.17
CA LYS A 60 -15.56 -15.55 -0.36
C LYS A 60 -16.60 -14.58 0.17
N ASN A 61 -17.09 -13.70 -0.70
CA ASN A 61 -18.19 -12.77 -0.45
C ASN A 61 -18.05 -11.97 0.85
N VAL A 62 -16.91 -11.30 1.03
CA VAL A 62 -16.60 -10.54 2.24
C VAL A 62 -17.02 -9.08 2.06
N SER A 63 -17.76 -8.53 3.03
CA SER A 63 -18.21 -7.13 3.02
C SER A 63 -17.93 -6.44 4.36
N GLY A 64 -17.64 -5.14 4.33
CA GLY A 64 -17.32 -4.37 5.53
C GLY A 64 -16.88 -2.93 5.28
N ILE A 65 -16.72 -2.19 6.37
CA ILE A 65 -16.34 -0.77 6.35
C ILE A 65 -15.29 -0.52 7.43
N ILE A 66 -14.18 0.13 7.05
CA ILE A 66 -13.16 0.64 7.97
C ILE A 66 -13.38 2.15 8.09
N LYS A 67 -13.79 2.57 9.29
CA LYS A 67 -14.05 3.98 9.61
C LYS A 67 -12.74 4.71 9.91
N PRO A 68 -12.61 5.99 9.50
CA PRO A 68 -11.47 6.81 9.90
C PRO A 68 -11.41 7.00 11.41
N SER A 69 -10.22 7.32 11.91
CA SER A 69 -9.96 7.60 13.34
C SER A 69 -10.31 6.44 14.28
N ARG A 70 -10.30 5.20 13.77
CA ARG A 70 -10.50 3.98 14.55
C ARG A 70 -9.44 2.94 14.20
N MET A 71 -8.97 2.23 15.22
CA MET A 71 -8.15 1.04 15.03
C MET A 71 -9.07 -0.16 14.78
N THR A 72 -8.85 -0.88 13.68
CA THR A 72 -9.57 -2.10 13.33
C THR A 72 -8.62 -3.29 13.46
N LEU A 73 -8.98 -4.27 14.30
CA LEU A 73 -8.20 -5.48 14.51
C LEU A 73 -8.79 -6.65 13.69
N LEU A 74 -8.00 -7.23 12.79
CA LEU A 74 -8.37 -8.40 11.99
C LEU A 74 -7.76 -9.67 12.58
N LEU A 75 -8.59 -10.55 13.13
CA LEU A 75 -8.16 -11.83 13.72
C LEU A 75 -8.65 -13.02 12.89
N GLY A 76 -7.85 -14.08 12.85
CA GLY A 76 -8.21 -15.32 12.17
C GLY A 76 -7.06 -16.33 12.19
N PRO A 77 -7.35 -17.64 12.07
CA PRO A 77 -6.33 -18.69 12.09
C PRO A 77 -5.35 -18.56 10.90
N PRO A 78 -4.22 -19.29 10.90
CA PRO A 78 -3.38 -19.40 9.70
C PRO A 78 -4.19 -19.77 8.46
N SER A 79 -3.81 -19.26 7.29
CA SER A 79 -4.53 -19.47 6.00
C SER A 79 -5.95 -18.91 5.89
N SER A 80 -6.42 -18.07 6.82
CA SER A 80 -7.75 -17.42 6.74
C SER A 80 -7.88 -16.27 5.72
N GLY A 81 -6.82 -15.97 4.95
CA GLY A 81 -6.86 -14.89 3.94
C GLY A 81 -6.65 -13.46 4.48
N LYS A 82 -6.23 -13.29 5.75
CA LYS A 82 -5.96 -11.97 6.35
C LYS A 82 -5.01 -11.11 5.53
N THR A 83 -3.86 -11.68 5.16
CA THR A 83 -2.85 -10.99 4.36
C THR A 83 -3.40 -10.60 3.00
N THR A 84 -4.17 -11.50 2.36
CA THR A 84 -4.82 -11.24 1.07
C THR A 84 -5.84 -10.12 1.17
N LEU A 85 -6.65 -10.08 2.23
CA LEU A 85 -7.59 -8.98 2.47
C LEU A 85 -6.86 -7.64 2.64
N LEU A 86 -5.81 -7.58 3.46
CA LEU A 86 -5.05 -6.35 3.67
C LEU A 86 -4.35 -5.87 2.39
N LEU A 87 -3.80 -6.78 1.59
CA LEU A 87 -3.20 -6.45 0.28
C LEU A 87 -4.24 -5.95 -0.73
N ALA A 88 -5.43 -6.55 -0.75
CA ALA A 88 -6.54 -6.11 -1.60
C ALA A 88 -6.99 -4.70 -1.24
N LEU A 89 -7.23 -4.44 0.05
CA LEU A 89 -7.60 -3.10 0.52
C LEU A 89 -6.52 -2.06 0.19
N ALA A 90 -5.24 -2.40 0.35
CA ALA A 90 -4.14 -1.49 0.02
C ALA A 90 -3.85 -1.30 -1.49
N GLY A 91 -4.60 -1.96 -2.38
CA GLY A 91 -4.33 -1.92 -3.83
C GLY A 91 -2.96 -2.51 -4.21
N LYS A 92 -2.50 -3.53 -3.47
CA LYS A 92 -1.23 -4.24 -3.67
C LYS A 92 -1.43 -5.74 -3.91
N LEU A 93 -2.64 -6.16 -4.25
CA LEU A 93 -2.90 -7.55 -4.60
C LEU A 93 -2.18 -7.93 -5.89
N ASP A 94 -1.74 -9.19 -5.97
CA ASP A 94 -1.12 -9.76 -7.16
C ASP A 94 -2.10 -9.74 -8.35
N THR A 95 -1.60 -9.40 -9.53
CA THR A 95 -2.37 -9.34 -10.78
C THR A 95 -2.85 -10.70 -11.27
N ASP A 96 -2.20 -11.78 -10.83
CA ASP A 96 -2.57 -13.15 -11.20
C ASP A 96 -3.83 -13.66 -10.46
N LEU A 97 -4.29 -12.93 -9.44
CA LEU A 97 -5.47 -13.26 -8.68
C LEU A 97 -6.73 -12.71 -9.35
N ARG A 98 -7.79 -13.52 -9.38
CA ARG A 98 -9.12 -13.05 -9.78
C ARG A 98 -9.78 -12.34 -8.60
N VAL A 99 -10.21 -11.11 -8.84
CA VAL A 99 -10.92 -10.30 -7.85
C VAL A 99 -12.33 -10.03 -8.37
N GLU A 100 -13.32 -10.34 -7.54
CA GLU A 100 -14.72 -10.00 -7.74
C GLU A 100 -15.21 -9.15 -6.56
N GLY A 101 -16.22 -8.32 -6.79
CA GLY A 101 -16.70 -7.33 -5.82
C GLY A 101 -16.00 -5.97 -5.97
N GLU A 102 -16.28 -5.07 -5.05
CA GLU A 102 -15.82 -3.68 -5.11
C GLU A 102 -15.09 -3.24 -3.85
N ILE A 103 -14.07 -2.39 -4.02
CA ILE A 103 -13.36 -1.72 -2.94
C ILE A 103 -13.32 -0.23 -3.27
N SER A 104 -13.80 0.61 -2.36
CA SER A 104 -13.83 2.06 -2.53
C SER A 104 -13.27 2.80 -1.32
N TYR A 105 -12.64 3.94 -1.61
CA TYR A 105 -12.10 4.88 -0.64
C TYR A 105 -12.94 6.16 -0.76
N ASN A 106 -13.73 6.49 0.26
CA ASN A 106 -14.68 7.62 0.24
C ASN A 106 -15.61 7.62 -1.00
N GLY A 107 -15.98 6.44 -1.50
CA GLY A 107 -16.84 6.29 -2.69
C GLY A 107 -16.11 6.19 -4.03
N TYR A 108 -14.78 6.40 -4.07
CA TYR A 108 -13.98 6.23 -5.28
C TYR A 108 -13.38 4.83 -5.32
N ASN A 109 -13.57 4.12 -6.44
CA ASN A 109 -13.01 2.80 -6.68
C ASN A 109 -11.49 2.85 -6.83
N LEU A 110 -10.81 1.72 -6.57
CA LEU A 110 -9.35 1.65 -6.63
C LEU A 110 -8.73 1.97 -8.01
N ASN A 111 -9.51 1.93 -9.08
CA ASN A 111 -9.09 2.30 -10.44
C ASN A 111 -9.25 3.80 -10.75
N GLU A 112 -9.95 4.57 -9.91
CA GLU A 112 -10.19 6.01 -10.10
C GLU A 112 -9.06 6.88 -9.53
N PHE A 113 -8.18 6.29 -8.72
CA PHE A 113 -7.06 6.98 -8.10
C PHE A 113 -5.86 6.03 -7.94
N VAL A 114 -4.81 6.48 -7.23
CA VAL A 114 -3.64 5.65 -6.91
C VAL A 114 -3.69 5.27 -5.43
N PRO A 115 -4.17 4.07 -5.05
CA PRO A 115 -4.34 3.66 -3.65
C PRO A 115 -3.05 3.73 -2.83
N ARG A 116 -1.91 3.50 -3.48
CA ARG A 116 -0.57 3.56 -2.86
C ARG A 116 -0.17 4.97 -2.39
N LYS A 117 -0.83 6.02 -2.87
CA LYS A 117 -0.63 7.39 -2.38
C LYS A 117 -1.44 7.69 -1.13
N THR A 118 -2.48 6.91 -0.85
CA THR A 118 -3.44 7.14 0.25
C THR A 118 -3.33 6.09 1.35
N SER A 119 -2.80 4.91 1.03
CA SER A 119 -2.63 3.80 1.97
C SER A 119 -1.23 3.20 1.90
N ALA A 120 -0.73 2.79 3.06
CA ALA A 120 0.52 2.07 3.21
C ALA A 120 0.24 0.67 3.74
N TYR A 121 0.86 -0.33 3.13
CA TYR A 121 0.87 -1.71 3.60
C TYR A 121 2.25 -2.04 4.15
N ILE A 122 2.30 -2.49 5.40
CA ILE A 122 3.51 -2.95 6.09
C ILE A 122 3.45 -4.47 6.12
N SER A 123 4.46 -5.12 5.53
CA SER A 123 4.56 -6.58 5.46
C SER A 123 4.94 -7.19 6.80
N GLN A 124 4.78 -8.51 6.92
CA GLN A 124 5.25 -9.25 8.10
C GLN A 124 6.77 -9.27 8.23
N ASN A 125 7.46 -9.20 7.08
CA ASN A 125 8.92 -9.17 7.03
C ASN A 125 9.35 -7.75 6.70
N ASP A 126 10.31 -7.25 7.47
CA ASP A 126 11.01 -5.99 7.19
C ASP A 126 12.30 -6.29 6.44
N VAL A 127 12.51 -5.63 5.30
CA VAL A 127 13.71 -5.79 4.47
C VAL A 127 14.49 -4.49 4.49
N HIS A 128 15.66 -4.52 5.12
CA HIS A 128 16.57 -3.38 5.23
C HIS A 128 17.96 -3.72 4.71
N LEU A 129 18.70 -2.69 4.30
CA LEU A 129 20.10 -2.83 3.91
C LEU A 129 20.97 -2.92 5.16
N GLY A 130 21.57 -4.08 5.42
CA GLY A 130 22.37 -4.33 6.63
C GLY A 130 23.66 -3.51 6.75
N VAL A 131 24.03 -2.75 5.71
CA VAL A 131 25.19 -1.85 5.70
C VAL A 131 24.85 -0.41 6.08
N MET A 132 23.56 -0.09 6.25
CA MET A 132 23.10 1.25 6.59
C MET A 132 22.64 1.32 8.05
N THR A 133 22.94 2.43 8.71
CA THR A 133 22.36 2.79 10.00
C THR A 133 20.87 3.14 9.85
N VAL A 134 20.16 3.19 10.98
CA VAL A 134 18.75 3.62 11.01
C VAL A 134 18.61 5.03 10.45
N LYS A 135 19.51 5.95 10.83
CA LYS A 135 19.52 7.33 10.33
C LYS A 135 19.66 7.38 8.81
N GLU A 136 20.66 6.69 8.28
CA GLU A 136 20.90 6.66 6.83
C GLU A 136 19.71 6.06 6.07
N THR A 137 19.07 5.04 6.64
CA THR A 137 17.88 4.40 6.06
C THR A 137 16.70 5.36 5.99
N LEU A 138 16.45 6.10 7.07
CA LEU A 138 15.39 7.11 7.12
C LEU A 138 15.69 8.30 6.20
N ASP A 139 16.94 8.79 6.17
CA ASP A 139 17.36 9.86 5.27
C ASP A 139 17.26 9.45 3.79
N PHE A 140 17.59 8.19 3.46
CA PHE A 140 17.39 7.67 2.12
C PHE A 140 15.91 7.58 1.75
N SER A 141 15.07 7.05 2.65
CA SER A 141 13.62 6.97 2.46
C SER A 141 12.99 8.36 2.27
N ALA A 142 13.36 9.32 3.11
CA ALA A 142 12.88 10.70 3.04
C ALA A 142 13.23 11.36 1.69
N ARG A 143 14.46 11.16 1.20
CA ARG A 143 14.89 11.65 -0.12
C ARG A 143 14.11 11.02 -1.27
N CYS A 144 13.83 9.71 -1.21
CA CYS A 144 13.02 9.01 -2.22
C CYS A 144 11.55 9.45 -2.21
N GLN A 145 10.99 9.78 -1.05
CA GLN A 145 9.61 10.26 -0.92
C GLN A 145 9.47 11.75 -1.28
N GLY A 146 10.56 12.52 -1.14
CA GLY A 146 10.59 13.95 -1.40
C GLY A 146 9.71 14.76 -0.43
N VAL A 147 9.47 16.01 -0.80
CA VAL A 147 8.64 16.94 -0.01
C VAL A 147 7.13 16.69 -0.18
N GLY A 148 6.71 15.94 -1.20
CA GLY A 148 5.32 15.52 -1.42
C GLY A 148 4.35 16.72 -1.45
N THR A 149 3.19 16.58 -0.80
CA THR A 149 2.17 17.64 -0.68
C THR A 149 2.47 18.67 0.41
N ARG A 150 3.66 18.63 1.05
CA ARG A 150 3.98 19.51 2.19
C ARG A 150 4.03 20.97 1.77
N TYR A 151 4.57 21.27 0.59
CA TYR A 151 4.62 22.63 0.06
C TYR A 151 3.21 23.24 -0.10
N ASP A 152 2.28 22.47 -0.66
CA ASP A 152 0.89 22.91 -0.85
C ASP A 152 0.18 23.13 0.49
N LEU A 153 0.40 22.22 1.45
CA LEU A 153 -0.12 22.33 2.81
C LEU A 153 0.39 23.57 3.52
N LEU A 154 1.68 23.88 3.41
CA LEU A 154 2.28 25.08 4.00
C LEU A 154 1.75 26.35 3.37
N SER A 155 1.60 26.36 2.05
CA SER A 155 1.05 27.51 1.31
C SER A 155 -0.38 27.81 1.77
N GLU A 156 -1.20 26.77 1.95
CA GLU A 156 -2.58 26.92 2.44
C GLU A 156 -2.63 27.26 3.93
N LEU A 157 -1.73 26.72 4.76
CA LEU A 157 -1.58 27.11 6.17
C LEU A 157 -1.27 28.61 6.28
N ALA A 158 -0.24 29.08 5.58
CA ALA A 158 0.21 30.46 5.62
C ALA A 158 -0.88 31.44 5.15
N ARG A 159 -1.65 31.07 4.12
CA ARG A 159 -2.80 31.85 3.65
C ARG A 159 -3.84 32.03 4.77
N ARG A 160 -4.20 30.96 5.47
CA ARG A 160 -5.22 31.00 6.53
C ARG A 160 -4.74 31.68 7.80
N GLU A 161 -3.47 31.51 8.16
CA GLU A 161 -2.87 32.24 9.29
C GLU A 161 -2.93 33.74 9.07
N LYS A 162 -2.63 34.19 7.84
CA LYS A 162 -2.79 35.60 7.43
C LYS A 162 -4.24 36.07 7.53
N ASP A 163 -5.19 35.31 6.99
CA ASP A 163 -6.62 35.65 7.05
C ASP A 163 -7.15 35.73 8.50
N ALA A 164 -6.60 34.91 9.40
CA ALA A 164 -6.95 34.89 10.82
C ALA A 164 -6.15 35.88 11.68
N GLY A 165 -5.19 36.61 11.11
CA GLY A 165 -4.28 37.48 11.87
C GLY A 165 -3.40 36.73 12.89
N ILE A 166 -3.14 35.45 12.64
CA ILE A 166 -2.33 34.58 13.50
C ILE A 166 -0.89 34.64 13.01
N PHE A 167 0.03 34.84 13.95
CA PHE A 167 1.46 34.75 13.70
C PHE A 167 1.99 33.46 14.33
N PRO A 168 2.51 32.50 13.55
CA PRO A 168 3.10 31.29 14.10
C PRO A 168 4.37 31.63 14.89
N GLU A 169 4.68 30.78 15.88
CA GLU A 169 5.96 30.86 16.59
C GLU A 169 7.12 30.70 15.60
N ALA A 170 8.17 31.52 15.76
CA ALA A 170 9.27 31.58 14.79
C ALA A 170 9.97 30.23 14.58
N GLU A 171 10.12 29.43 15.63
CA GLU A 171 10.72 28.09 15.53
C GLU A 171 9.84 27.11 14.75
N LEU A 172 8.52 27.12 14.98
CA LEU A 172 7.58 26.26 14.27
C LEU A 172 7.52 26.64 12.79
N ASP A 173 7.44 27.93 12.48
CA ASP A 173 7.42 28.43 11.10
C ASP A 173 8.72 28.09 10.36
N LEU A 174 9.87 28.26 11.02
CA LEU A 174 11.18 27.89 10.47
C LEU A 174 11.26 26.38 10.20
N PHE A 175 10.85 25.54 11.15
CA PHE A 175 10.85 24.09 10.99
C PHE A 175 9.93 23.66 9.83
N MET A 176 8.71 24.19 9.80
CA MET A 176 7.73 23.90 8.76
C MET A 176 8.26 24.28 7.37
N LYS A 177 8.85 25.46 7.21
CA LYS A 177 9.49 25.88 5.95
C LYS A 177 10.68 25.01 5.58
N ALA A 178 11.58 24.75 6.53
CA ALA A 178 12.79 23.97 6.28
C ALA A 178 12.48 22.52 5.87
N THR A 179 11.44 21.90 6.42
CA THR A 179 11.02 20.54 6.07
C THR A 179 10.32 20.42 4.71
N ALA A 180 9.95 21.53 4.08
CA ALA A 180 9.39 21.56 2.73
C ALA A 180 10.33 22.14 1.67
N MET A 181 11.56 22.52 2.04
CA MET A 181 12.60 22.87 1.07
C MET A 181 13.20 21.60 0.47
N GLU A 182 13.38 21.61 -0.84
CA GLU A 182 14.02 20.52 -1.58
C GLU A 182 15.56 20.65 -1.50
N GLY A 183 16.27 19.52 -1.33
CA GLY A 183 17.73 19.46 -1.52
C GLY A 183 18.62 19.57 -0.27
N THR A 184 18.13 19.39 0.95
CA THR A 184 19.01 19.30 2.13
C THR A 184 19.69 17.93 2.22
N GLU A 185 21.00 17.88 2.51
CA GLU A 185 21.79 16.63 2.58
C GLU A 185 21.32 15.69 3.70
N SER A 186 20.88 16.24 4.84
CA SER A 186 20.18 15.52 5.90
C SER A 186 18.72 15.98 5.98
N SER A 187 17.82 15.05 6.27
CA SER A 187 16.42 15.38 6.48
C SER A 187 16.22 15.81 7.93
N LEU A 188 15.88 17.08 8.16
CA LEU A 188 15.49 17.60 9.48
C LEU A 188 14.37 16.77 10.13
N ILE A 189 13.51 16.16 9.31
CA ILE A 189 12.46 15.25 9.76
C ILE A 189 13.07 13.99 10.37
N THR A 190 14.13 13.44 9.77
CA THR A 190 14.82 12.26 10.29
C THR A 190 15.46 12.56 11.63
N ASP A 191 16.18 13.68 11.74
CA ASP A 191 16.83 14.10 13.00
C ASP A 191 15.80 14.35 14.11
N TYR A 192 14.63 14.88 13.78
CA TYR A 192 13.53 15.05 14.73
C TYR A 192 12.87 13.72 15.12
N THR A 193 12.69 12.79 14.18
CA THR A 193 12.04 11.49 14.43
C THR A 193 12.89 10.56 15.30
N LEU A 194 14.22 10.71 15.24
CA LEU A 194 15.16 9.89 16.01
C LEU A 194 15.48 10.43 17.40
N LYS A 195 15.05 11.65 17.72
CA LYS A 195 15.17 12.23 19.07
C LYS A 195 14.00 11.80 19.94
#